data_AF-A0A3N0G105-F1
#
_entry.id   AF-A0A3N0G105-F1
#
_cell.length_a   1.000
_cell.length_b   1.000
_cell.length_c   1.000
_cell.angle_alpha   90.00
_cell.angle_beta   90.00
_cell.angle_gamma   90.00
#
_symmetry.space_group_name_H-M   'P 1'
#
loop_
_entity.id
_entity.type
_entity.pdbx_description
1 polymer ?
#
loop_
_entity_poly.entity_id
_entity_poly.type
_entity_poly.pdbx_seq_one_letter_code
_entity_poly.pdbx_strand_id
1 'polypeptide(L)'
;MKRGTLNAIILGCITLSASALANFKPEGNEKSAIAEAIKDGYQTQRNLAFNYRMGRGKPGGADYIPKDMVKACAWRKILLISNPGKVDGSDPTNERYECSKLNFKQDEDVWRIVHQYLPLINDAKLKGEYMVDKEAGEPGELQIIDVE
;
A
#
# COMPACT_ATOMS: atom_id res chain seq x y z
N MET A 1 54.53 -25.55 -38.02
CA MET A 1 53.21 -25.13 -38.55
C MET A 1 52.11 -25.55 -37.57
N LYS A 2 51.40 -24.54 -37.02
CA LYS A 2 50.06 -24.49 -36.39
C LYS A 2 49.53 -25.66 -35.55
N ARG A 3 49.19 -25.36 -34.29
CA ARG A 3 47.86 -25.43 -33.62
C ARG A 3 48.12 -25.46 -32.10
N GLY A 4 47.50 -24.70 -31.22
CA GLY A 4 46.46 -23.67 -31.27
C GLY A 4 46.20 -23.32 -29.81
N THR A 5 46.17 -22.04 -29.48
CA THR A 5 46.00 -21.52 -28.12
C THR A 5 44.64 -21.92 -27.55
N LEU A 6 44.61 -22.57 -26.37
CA LEU A 6 43.39 -22.76 -25.59
C LEU A 6 42.97 -21.41 -25.00
N ASN A 7 41.88 -20.85 -25.53
CA ASN A 7 41.18 -19.73 -24.88
C ASN A 7 40.34 -20.30 -23.74
N ALA A 8 40.79 -20.12 -22.50
CA ALA A 8 39.97 -20.35 -21.32
C ALA A 8 38.95 -19.20 -21.22
N ILE A 9 37.70 -19.48 -21.59
CA ILE A 9 36.57 -18.56 -21.39
C ILE A 9 36.32 -18.50 -19.88
N ILE A 10 36.74 -17.41 -19.24
CA ILE A 10 36.40 -17.10 -17.86
C ILE A 10 34.91 -16.76 -17.84
N LEU A 11 34.09 -17.74 -17.45
CA LEU A 11 32.67 -17.54 -17.15
C LEU A 11 32.60 -16.77 -15.83
N GLY A 12 32.69 -15.44 -15.91
CA GLY A 12 32.49 -14.56 -14.77
C GLY A 12 31.05 -14.70 -14.28
N CYS A 13 30.86 -15.45 -13.18
CA CYS A 13 29.64 -15.40 -12.39
C CYS A 13 29.48 -13.98 -11.85
N ILE A 14 28.76 -13.14 -12.60
CA ILE A 14 28.18 -11.91 -12.09
C ILE A 14 27.12 -12.36 -11.07
N THR A 15 27.53 -12.50 -9.82
CA THR A 15 26.57 -12.56 -8.72
C THR A 15 25.96 -11.16 -8.62
N LEU A 16 24.79 -10.97 -9.23
CA LEU A 16 23.93 -9.85 -8.88
C LEU A 16 23.60 -10.03 -7.40
N SER A 17 24.37 -9.38 -6.51
CA SER A 17 23.99 -9.22 -5.11
C SER A 17 22.73 -8.36 -5.07
N ALA A 18 21.57 -9.02 -5.09
CA ALA A 18 20.25 -8.42 -4.84
C ALA A 18 20.14 -8.03 -3.36
N SER A 19 21.01 -7.13 -2.90
CA SER A 19 21.10 -6.71 -1.51
C SER A 19 20.39 -5.36 -1.32
N ALA A 20 19.07 -5.32 -1.55
CA ALA A 20 18.18 -4.26 -1.05
C ALA A 20 16.67 -4.60 -1.20
N LEU A 21 16.31 -5.86 -1.45
CA LEU A 21 14.92 -6.29 -1.54
C LEU A 21 14.48 -6.95 -0.23
N ALA A 22 14.34 -6.13 0.82
CA ALA A 22 13.48 -6.53 1.93
C ALA A 22 12.05 -6.55 1.37
N ASN A 23 11.60 -7.76 1.03
CA ASN A 23 10.29 -8.07 0.47
C ASN A 23 9.18 -7.25 1.17
N PHE A 24 8.53 -6.35 0.43
CA PHE A 24 7.29 -5.72 0.87
C PHE A 24 6.19 -6.81 0.92
N LYS A 25 6.13 -7.48 2.07
CA LYS A 25 5.14 -8.49 2.42
C LYS A 25 4.36 -7.94 3.61
N PRO A 26 3.27 -7.20 3.38
CA PRO A 26 2.41 -6.78 4.47
C PRO A 26 1.86 -8.02 5.16
N GLU A 27 1.95 -8.03 6.49
CA GLU A 27 1.49 -9.13 7.35
C GLU A 27 0.50 -8.59 8.38
N GLY A 28 -0.30 -9.49 8.97
CA GLY A 28 -1.28 -9.15 9.99
C GLY A 28 -2.18 -7.97 9.60
N ASN A 29 -2.22 -6.94 10.44
CA ASN A 29 -3.14 -5.81 10.32
C ASN A 29 -2.83 -4.90 9.14
N GLU A 30 -1.55 -4.79 8.77
CA GLU A 30 -1.16 -4.04 7.59
C GLU A 30 -1.78 -4.64 6.33
N LYS A 31 -1.78 -5.99 6.24
CA LYS A 31 -2.42 -6.71 5.14
C LYS A 31 -3.93 -6.46 5.10
N SER A 32 -4.59 -6.53 6.26
CA SER A 32 -6.04 -6.26 6.36
C SER A 32 -6.38 -4.82 5.97
N ALA A 33 -5.62 -3.84 6.46
CA ALA A 33 -5.83 -2.42 6.14
C ALA A 33 -5.59 -2.12 4.64
N ILE A 34 -4.62 -2.80 4.01
CA ILE A 34 -4.42 -2.73 2.56
C ILE A 34 -5.61 -3.32 1.82
N ALA A 35 -6.10 -4.50 2.21
CA ALA A 35 -7.26 -5.11 1.58
C ALA A 35 -8.51 -4.21 1.68
N GLU A 36 -8.70 -3.59 2.85
CA GLU A 36 -9.74 -2.58 3.09
C GLU A 36 -9.56 -1.35 2.20
N ALA A 37 -8.34 -0.82 2.07
CA ALA A 37 -8.04 0.32 1.21
C ALA A 37 -8.23 0.02 -0.30
N ILE A 38 -8.05 -1.23 -0.71
CA ILE A 38 -8.31 -1.67 -2.08
C ILE A 38 -9.82 -1.73 -2.35
N LYS A 39 -10.63 -2.23 -1.40
CA LYS A 39 -12.06 -2.45 -1.58
C LYS A 39 -12.91 -1.22 -1.22
N ASP A 40 -12.72 -0.67 -0.03
CA ASP A 40 -13.58 0.37 0.54
C ASP A 40 -13.16 1.80 0.13
N GLY A 41 -12.01 1.93 -0.55
CA GLY A 41 -11.65 3.11 -1.32
C GLY A 41 -11.35 4.38 -0.52
N TYR A 42 -11.93 5.51 -0.93
CA TYR A 42 -11.47 6.86 -0.57
C TYR A 42 -11.09 7.06 0.91
N GLN A 43 -11.99 6.78 1.85
CA GLN A 43 -11.73 7.06 3.27
C GLN A 43 -10.70 6.09 3.86
N THR A 44 -10.74 4.81 3.47
CA THR A 44 -9.82 3.79 3.99
C THR A 44 -8.41 3.96 3.43
N GLN A 45 -8.28 4.43 2.20
CA GLN A 45 -7.00 4.88 1.62
C GLN A 45 -6.42 6.10 2.35
N ARG A 46 -7.25 7.11 2.70
CA ARG A 46 -6.81 8.25 3.53
C ARG A 46 -6.31 7.77 4.90
N ASN A 47 -7.05 6.89 5.54
CA ASN A 47 -6.72 6.35 6.86
C ASN A 47 -5.43 5.54 6.82
N LEU A 48 -5.25 4.71 5.78
CA LEU A 48 -4.05 3.91 5.61
C LEU A 48 -2.81 4.78 5.40
N ALA A 49 -2.88 5.79 4.52
CA ALA A 49 -1.79 6.75 4.34
C ALA A 49 -1.44 7.48 5.65
N PHE A 50 -2.46 7.91 6.40
CA PHE A 50 -2.27 8.54 7.71
C PHE A 50 -1.60 7.60 8.73
N ASN A 51 -2.02 6.34 8.80
CA ASN A 51 -1.42 5.34 9.67
C ASN A 51 0.04 5.10 9.33
N TYR A 52 0.40 5.05 8.05
CA TYR A 52 1.82 4.98 7.66
C TYR A 52 2.59 6.25 8.02
N ARG A 53 1.99 7.44 7.89
CA ARG A 53 2.65 8.69 8.28
C ARG A 53 2.94 8.75 9.78
N MET A 54 1.99 8.34 10.62
CA MET A 54 2.08 8.49 12.08
C MET A 54 2.64 7.25 12.77
N GLY A 55 2.53 6.08 12.15
CA GLY A 55 2.50 4.79 12.85
C GLY A 55 1.16 4.60 13.56
N ARG A 56 0.78 3.34 13.78
CA ARG A 56 -0.39 2.96 14.58
C ARG A 56 -0.03 1.80 15.51
N GLY A 57 -0.58 1.80 16.72
CA GLY A 57 -0.39 0.73 17.67
C GLY A 57 1.04 0.62 18.20
N LYS A 58 1.28 -0.41 19.02
CA LYS A 58 2.63 -0.78 19.49
C LYS A 58 3.19 -1.92 18.65
N PRO A 59 4.50 -2.02 18.41
CA PRO A 59 5.10 -3.17 17.75
C PRO A 59 4.63 -4.49 18.39
N GLY A 60 4.12 -5.42 17.57
CA GLY A 60 3.53 -6.68 18.02
C GLY A 60 2.06 -6.61 18.48
N GLY A 61 1.46 -5.42 18.50
CA GLY A 61 0.06 -5.21 18.84
C GLY A 61 -0.91 -5.57 17.71
N ALA A 62 -2.15 -5.87 18.09
CA ALA A 62 -3.23 -6.26 17.18
C ALA A 62 -3.74 -5.12 16.26
N ASP A 63 -3.21 -3.90 16.38
CA ASP A 63 -3.48 -2.77 15.49
C ASP A 63 -2.20 -2.17 14.88
N TYR A 64 -1.07 -2.86 15.02
CA TYR A 64 0.23 -2.32 14.64
C TYR A 64 0.34 -2.07 13.13
N ILE A 65 0.69 -0.83 12.78
CA ILE A 65 1.13 -0.43 11.44
C ILE A 65 2.43 0.38 11.63
N PRO A 66 3.58 -0.07 11.09
CA PRO A 66 4.82 0.65 11.22
C PRO A 66 4.74 2.00 10.50
N LYS A 67 5.37 3.02 11.09
CA LYS A 67 5.55 4.30 10.42
C LYS A 67 6.44 4.12 9.18
N ASP A 68 5.98 4.56 8.02
CA ASP A 68 6.67 4.43 6.74
C ASP A 68 6.24 5.56 5.77
N MET A 69 7.13 6.52 5.53
CA MET A 69 6.83 7.66 4.66
C MET A 69 6.71 7.28 3.18
N VAL A 70 7.37 6.20 2.74
CA VAL A 70 7.26 5.71 1.36
C VAL A 70 5.85 5.16 1.14
N LYS A 71 5.37 4.32 2.06
CA LYS A 71 3.99 3.80 1.99
C LYS A 71 2.95 4.90 2.14
N ALA A 72 3.18 5.88 3.02
CA ALA A 72 2.28 7.04 3.17
C ALA A 72 2.11 7.79 1.84
N CYS A 73 3.22 8.24 1.24
CA CYS A 73 3.22 8.93 -0.05
C CYS A 73 2.58 8.08 -1.16
N ALA A 74 2.90 6.78 -1.23
CA ALA A 74 2.31 5.88 -2.22
C ALA A 74 0.77 5.80 -2.10
N TRP A 75 0.25 5.63 -0.89
CA TRP A 75 -1.20 5.57 -0.68
C TRP A 75 -1.90 6.91 -0.92
N ARG A 76 -1.22 8.06 -0.74
CA ARG A 76 -1.75 9.36 -1.20
C ARG A 76 -1.82 9.46 -2.72
N LYS A 77 -0.80 9.00 -3.44
CA LYS A 77 -0.85 8.97 -4.91
C LYS A 77 -1.97 8.05 -5.40
N ILE A 78 -2.10 6.85 -4.81
CA ILE A 78 -3.20 5.92 -5.12
C ILE A 78 -4.56 6.57 -4.86
N LEU A 79 -4.73 7.27 -3.74
CA LEU A 79 -5.96 8.01 -3.41
C LEU A 79 -6.33 9.01 -4.51
N LEU A 80 -5.38 9.87 -4.89
CA LEU A 80 -5.61 10.91 -5.90
C LEU A 80 -5.96 10.32 -7.27
N ILE A 81 -5.29 9.22 -7.65
CA ILE A 81 -5.52 8.57 -8.94
C ILE A 81 -6.85 7.80 -8.95
N SER A 82 -7.16 7.08 -7.88
CA SER A 82 -8.33 6.19 -7.86
C SER A 82 -9.63 6.89 -7.48
N ASN A 83 -9.61 8.10 -6.92
CA ASN A 83 -10.82 8.79 -6.44
C ASN A 83 -10.95 10.25 -6.94
N PRO A 84 -10.79 10.55 -8.24
CA PRO A 84 -10.74 11.94 -8.73
C PRO A 84 -12.00 12.77 -8.41
N GLY A 85 -13.16 12.14 -8.25
CA GLY A 85 -14.42 12.81 -7.91
C GLY A 85 -14.71 12.99 -6.41
N LYS A 86 -13.86 12.48 -5.51
CA LYS A 86 -14.02 12.59 -4.05
C LYS A 86 -12.92 13.40 -3.36
N VAL A 87 -11.82 13.67 -4.07
CA VAL A 87 -10.64 14.38 -3.57
C VAL A 87 -11.00 15.80 -3.12
N ASP A 88 -10.50 16.20 -1.95
CA ASP A 88 -10.57 17.58 -1.44
C ASP A 88 -9.19 18.26 -1.41
N GLY A 89 -9.13 19.54 -1.03
CA GLY A 89 -7.88 20.31 -1.01
C GLY A 89 -6.80 19.81 -0.04
N SER A 90 -7.18 19.02 0.97
CA SER A 90 -6.25 18.42 1.93
C SER A 90 -5.51 17.22 1.34
N ASP A 91 -6.09 16.51 0.37
CA ASP A 91 -5.50 15.30 -0.22
C ASP A 91 -4.21 15.57 -1.01
N PRO A 92 -4.17 16.49 -2.01
CA PRO A 92 -2.92 16.82 -2.70
C PRO A 92 -1.93 17.56 -1.79
N THR A 93 -2.42 18.27 -0.77
CA THR A 93 -1.55 18.92 0.23
C THR A 93 -0.81 17.87 1.07
N ASN A 94 -1.51 16.82 1.53
CA ASN A 94 -0.91 15.73 2.26
C ASN A 94 0.02 14.88 1.40
N GLU A 95 -0.35 14.63 0.13
CA GLU A 95 0.55 13.99 -0.84
C GLU A 95 1.88 14.74 -0.95
N ARG A 96 1.82 16.05 -1.24
CA ARG A 96 3.03 16.88 -1.37
C ARG A 96 3.85 16.89 -0.09
N TYR A 97 3.19 17.02 1.06
CA TYR A 97 3.87 17.00 2.35
C TYR A 97 4.62 15.69 2.58
N GLU A 98 3.96 14.54 2.38
CA GLU A 98 4.52 13.23 2.65
C GLU A 98 5.62 12.88 1.64
N CYS A 99 5.40 13.13 0.35
CA CYS A 99 6.36 12.84 -0.71
C CYS A 99 7.58 13.77 -0.69
N SER A 100 7.45 15.01 -0.18
CA SER A 100 8.60 15.93 -0.01
C SER A 100 9.65 15.46 1.00
N LYS A 101 9.34 14.42 1.78
CA LYS A 101 10.27 13.84 2.77
C LYS A 101 11.16 12.74 2.19
N LEU A 102 11.00 12.40 0.91
CA LEU A 102 11.65 11.25 0.28
C LEU A 102 12.87 11.68 -0.54
N ASN A 103 13.86 10.78 -0.61
CA ASN A 103 14.92 10.87 -1.61
C ASN A 103 14.53 10.16 -2.92
N PHE A 104 15.35 10.28 -3.97
CA PHE A 104 15.06 9.69 -5.27
C PHE A 104 14.82 8.17 -5.24
N LYS A 105 15.61 7.42 -4.48
CA LYS A 105 15.43 5.97 -4.35
C LYS A 105 14.08 5.62 -3.71
N GLN A 106 13.70 6.38 -2.68
CA GLN A 106 12.43 6.22 -2.01
C GLN A 106 11.25 6.59 -2.93
N ASP A 107 11.41 7.59 -3.81
CA ASP A 107 10.39 7.93 -4.81
C ASP A 107 10.21 6.81 -5.86
N GLU A 108 11.29 6.13 -6.26
CA GLU A 108 11.18 4.91 -7.08
C GLU A 108 10.41 3.79 -6.35
N ASP A 109 10.64 3.62 -5.05
CA ASP A 109 9.90 2.66 -4.22
C ASP A 109 8.42 3.04 -4.10
N VAL A 110 8.08 4.34 -4.03
CA VAL A 110 6.70 4.84 -4.06
C VAL A 110 5.99 4.36 -5.32
N TRP A 111 6.57 4.61 -6.50
CA TRP A 111 5.95 4.22 -7.76
C TRP A 111 5.81 2.72 -7.90
N ARG A 112 6.73 1.93 -7.34
CA ARG A 112 6.59 0.47 -7.27
C ARG A 112 5.35 0.04 -6.51
N ILE A 113 5.07 0.66 -5.35
CA ILE A 113 3.86 0.39 -4.56
C ILE A 113 2.59 0.83 -5.32
N VAL A 114 2.63 2.02 -5.94
CA VAL A 114 1.50 2.52 -6.76
C VAL A 114 1.18 1.52 -7.88
N HIS A 115 2.19 1.08 -8.63
CA HIS A 115 2.02 0.14 -9.73
C HIS A 115 1.59 -1.26 -9.27
N GLN A 116 1.91 -1.64 -8.03
CA GLN A 116 1.45 -2.90 -7.45
C GLN A 116 -0.05 -2.86 -7.11
N TYR A 117 -0.56 -1.77 -6.52
CA TYR A 117 -1.91 -1.74 -5.96
C TYR A 117 -2.97 -1.10 -6.84
N LEU A 118 -2.60 -0.13 -7.69
CA LEU A 118 -3.55 0.51 -8.58
C LEU A 118 -4.27 -0.48 -9.52
N PRO A 119 -3.60 -1.50 -10.09
CA PRO A 119 -4.29 -2.53 -10.88
C PRO A 119 -5.33 -3.32 -10.08
N LEU A 120 -5.06 -3.61 -8.81
CA LEU A 120 -6.01 -4.34 -7.94
C LEU A 120 -7.26 -3.51 -7.64
N ILE A 121 -7.09 -2.20 -7.45
CA ILE A 121 -8.21 -1.26 -7.30
C ILE A 121 -9.03 -1.17 -8.59
N ASN A 122 -8.36 -1.12 -9.74
CA ASN A 122 -9.05 -1.10 -11.04
C ASN A 122 -9.84 -2.40 -11.28
N ASP A 123 -9.27 -3.55 -10.93
CA ASP A 123 -9.96 -4.84 -10.99
C ASP A 123 -11.19 -4.87 -10.08
N ALA A 124 -11.06 -4.39 -8.83
CA ALA A 124 -12.20 -4.25 -7.91
C ALA A 124 -13.30 -3.34 -8.49
N LYS A 125 -12.93 -2.23 -9.15
CA LYS A 125 -13.90 -1.35 -9.83
C LYS A 125 -14.62 -2.06 -10.97
N LEU A 126 -13.88 -2.79 -11.81
CA LEU A 126 -14.46 -3.53 -12.95
C LEU A 126 -15.42 -4.62 -12.49
N LYS A 127 -15.15 -5.24 -11.34
CA LYS A 127 -16.02 -6.25 -10.72
C LYS A 127 -17.21 -5.67 -9.96
N GLY A 128 -17.28 -4.35 -9.80
CA GLY A 128 -18.28 -3.72 -8.95
C GLY A 128 -18.10 -4.02 -7.46
N GLU A 129 -16.88 -4.34 -7.03
CA GLU A 129 -16.50 -4.60 -5.62
C GLU A 129 -15.89 -3.36 -4.94
N TYR A 130 -15.66 -2.28 -5.69
CA TYR A 130 -15.06 -1.05 -5.19
C TYR A 130 -16.09 -0.09 -4.62
N MET A 131 -15.89 0.32 -3.36
CA MET A 131 -16.76 1.25 -2.63
C MET A 131 -18.23 0.84 -2.68
N VAL A 132 -18.50 -0.45 -2.55
CA VAL A 132 -19.87 -0.97 -2.44
C VAL A 132 -20.40 -0.62 -1.05
N ASP A 133 -21.57 0.01 -1.02
CA ASP A 133 -22.29 0.22 0.23
C ASP A 133 -22.57 -1.15 0.84
N LYS A 134 -21.90 -1.45 1.95
CA LYS A 134 -22.25 -2.62 2.76
C LYS A 134 -23.64 -2.31 3.30
N GLU A 135 -24.67 -3.02 2.81
CA GLU A 135 -26.00 -2.93 3.41
C GLU A 135 -25.81 -3.04 4.91
N ALA A 136 -26.18 -1.97 5.63
CA ALA A 136 -26.16 -1.97 7.07
C ALA A 136 -27.08 -3.13 7.46
N GLY A 137 -26.50 -4.23 7.95
CA GLY A 137 -27.29 -5.27 8.59
C GLY A 137 -28.17 -4.55 9.59
N GLU A 138 -29.50 -4.68 9.42
CA GLU A 138 -30.47 -4.05 10.29
C GLU A 138 -29.98 -4.15 11.73
N PRO A 139 -29.84 -3.03 12.48
CA PRO A 139 -29.53 -3.12 13.89
C PRO A 139 -30.64 -3.96 14.50
N GLY A 140 -30.33 -5.22 14.83
CA GLY A 140 -31.28 -6.12 15.46
C GLY A 140 -31.93 -5.37 16.61
N GLU A 141 -33.26 -5.31 16.57
CA GLU A 141 -34.10 -4.62 17.53
C GLU A 141 -33.54 -4.86 18.95
N LEU A 142 -33.07 -3.80 19.59
CA LEU A 142 -32.68 -3.84 21.00
C LEU A 142 -33.95 -4.14 21.79
N GLN A 143 -34.19 -5.42 22.09
CA GLN A 143 -35.21 -5.82 23.04
C GLN A 143 -34.78 -5.30 24.42
N ILE A 144 -35.42 -4.21 24.84
CA ILE A 144 -35.39 -3.75 26.22
C ILE A 144 -36.12 -4.82 27.01
N ILE A 145 -35.37 -5.62 27.76
CA ILE A 145 -35.96 -6.53 28.75
C ILE A 145 -36.29 -5.67 29.96
N ASP A 146 -37.57 -5.32 30.12
CA ASP A 146 -38.07 -4.77 31.37
C ASP A 146 -37.96 -5.86 32.45
N VAL A 147 -37.12 -5.61 33.45
CA VAL A 147 -37.04 -6.44 34.66
C VAL A 147 -38.08 -5.88 35.62
N GLU A 148 -39.20 -6.58 35.78
CA GLU A 148 -40.14 -6.39 36.90
C GLU A 148 -39.53 -6.86 38.22
#